data_AF-A0A2T1EDV1-F1
#
_entry.id   AF-A0A2T1EDV1-F1
#
_cell.length_a   1.000
_cell.length_b   1.000
_cell.length_c   1.000
_cell.angle_alpha   90.00
_cell.angle_beta   90.00
_cell.angle_gamma   90.00
#
_symmetry.space_group_name_H-M   'P 1'
#
loop_
_entity.id
_entity.type
_entity.pdbx_description
1 polymer ?
#
loop_
_entity_poly.entity_id
_entity_poly.type
_entity_poly.pdbx_seq_one_letter_code
_entity_poly.pdbx_strand_id
1 'polypeptide(L)'
;MAIERKTGQRLLKGRALSVGEVQALFHVCAQDKSVKGSRDAALITVLYGAGLRRSEVVTINLSDWNIVDDCLTVRSLFERYRD
;
A
#
# COMPACT_ATOMS: atom_id res chain seq x y z
N MET A 1 20.39 -17.63 -33.28
CA MET A 1 20.34 -16.78 -32.07
C MET A 1 20.21 -17.70 -30.87
N ALA A 2 21.22 -17.77 -29.99
CA ALA A 2 21.18 -18.62 -28.80
C ALA A 2 20.60 -17.83 -27.63
N ILE A 3 19.62 -18.39 -26.91
CA ILE A 3 19.04 -17.77 -25.71
C ILE A 3 19.84 -18.27 -24.50
N GLU A 4 20.49 -17.34 -23.81
CA GLU A 4 21.26 -17.62 -22.61
C GLU A 4 20.34 -17.99 -21.43
N ARG A 5 20.62 -19.08 -20.72
CA ARG A 5 19.86 -19.46 -19.51
C ARG A 5 20.27 -18.55 -18.36
N LYS A 6 19.36 -17.71 -17.89
CA LYS A 6 19.49 -17.00 -16.60
C LYS A 6 19.00 -17.89 -15.46
N THR A 7 19.87 -18.18 -14.50
CA THR A 7 19.51 -18.89 -13.27
C THR A 7 18.72 -17.94 -12.36
N GLY A 8 17.54 -18.35 -11.89
CA GLY A 8 16.70 -17.53 -11.02
C GLY A 8 17.33 -17.37 -9.63
N GLN A 9 17.40 -16.13 -9.14
CA GLN A 9 17.79 -15.86 -7.75
C GLN A 9 16.56 -15.80 -6.87
N ARG A 10 16.65 -16.42 -5.69
CA ARG A 10 15.56 -16.40 -4.71
C ARG A 10 15.43 -14.99 -4.14
N LEU A 11 14.24 -14.40 -4.24
CA LEU A 11 13.97 -13.09 -3.65
C LEU A 11 14.27 -13.12 -2.15
N LEU A 12 14.74 -11.99 -1.62
CA LEU A 12 14.92 -11.81 -0.18
C LEU A 12 13.61 -12.14 0.53
N LYS A 13 13.70 -12.88 1.64
CA LYS A 13 12.54 -13.10 2.50
C LYS A 13 12.02 -11.74 2.95
N GLY A 14 10.69 -11.57 2.97
CA GLY A 14 10.08 -10.37 3.55
C GLY A 14 10.55 -10.19 4.99
N ARG A 15 10.89 -8.95 5.35
CA ARG A 15 11.28 -8.56 6.71
C ARG A 15 10.50 -7.32 7.14
N ALA A 16 10.43 -7.09 8.44
CA ALA A 16 9.96 -5.82 8.96
C ALA A 16 10.90 -4.69 8.51
N LEU A 17 10.31 -3.57 8.11
CA LEU A 17 11.04 -2.33 7.86
C LEU A 17 11.35 -1.66 9.21
N SER A 18 12.53 -1.05 9.30
CA SER A 18 12.84 -0.16 10.41
C SER A 18 12.08 1.16 10.29
N VAL A 19 11.98 1.91 11.39
CA VAL A 19 11.34 3.24 11.39
C VAL A 19 11.99 4.18 10.37
N GLY A 20 13.33 4.17 10.27
CA GLY A 20 14.06 5.01 9.31
C GLY A 20 13.74 4.66 7.85
N GLU A 21 13.53 3.37 7.55
CA GLU A 21 13.13 2.94 6.20
C GLU A 21 11.69 3.36 5.87
N VAL A 22 10.77 3.28 6.82
CA VAL A 22 9.40 3.78 6.65
C VAL A 22 9.42 5.30 6.42
N GLN A 23 10.21 6.05 7.20
CA GLN A 23 10.38 7.49 7.02
C GLN A 23 10.97 7.82 5.63
N ALA A 24 11.96 7.05 5.17
CA ALA A 24 12.54 7.23 3.84
C ALA A 24 11.51 7.02 2.72
N LEU A 25 10.59 6.05 2.85
CA LEU A 25 9.51 5.86 1.89
C LEU A 25 8.61 7.09 1.80
N PHE A 26 8.15 7.61 2.95
CA PHE A 26 7.35 8.84 2.98
C PHE A 26 8.11 10.06 2.45
N HIS A 27 9.40 10.16 2.72
CA HIS A 27 10.25 11.23 2.21
C HIS A 27 10.30 11.23 0.68
N VAL A 28 10.48 10.07 0.05
CA VAL A 28 10.45 9.93 -1.42
C VAL A 28 9.08 10.34 -1.98
N CYS A 29 7.98 9.91 -1.37
CA CYS A 29 6.64 10.33 -1.78
C CYS A 29 6.43 11.85 -1.66
N ALA A 30 6.95 12.49 -0.61
CA ALA A 30 6.84 13.94 -0.40
C ALA A 30 7.70 14.78 -1.38
N GLN A 31 8.78 14.20 -1.89
CA GLN A 31 9.61 14.80 -2.93
C GLN A 31 8.99 14.71 -4.32
N ASP A 32 8.19 13.68 -4.61
CA ASP A 32 7.43 13.58 -5.85
C ASP A 32 6.27 14.59 -5.86
N LYS A 33 6.42 15.67 -6.64
CA LYS A 33 5.43 16.74 -6.78
C LYS A 33 4.26 16.40 -7.70
N SER A 34 4.25 15.22 -8.31
CA SER A 34 3.13 14.76 -9.10
C SER A 34 2.00 14.21 -8.22
N VAL A 35 0.84 13.96 -8.83
CA VAL A 35 -0.28 13.29 -8.16
C VAL A 35 0.07 11.90 -7.63
N LYS A 36 1.12 11.26 -8.17
CA LYS A 36 1.59 9.94 -7.72
C LYS A 36 2.21 10.03 -6.33
N GLY A 37 2.98 11.07 -6.03
CA GLY A 37 3.58 11.26 -4.71
C GLY A 37 2.55 11.32 -3.59
N SER A 38 1.51 12.15 -3.78
CA SER A 38 0.40 12.24 -2.81
C SER A 38 -0.39 10.93 -2.68
N ARG A 39 -0.66 10.25 -3.81
CA ARG A 39 -1.34 8.95 -3.81
C ARG A 39 -0.52 7.90 -3.08
N ASP A 40 0.78 7.81 -3.35
CA ASP A 40 1.64 6.77 -2.81
C ASP A 40 1.85 6.97 -1.30
N ALA A 41 1.98 8.23 -0.84
CA ALA A 41 1.96 8.55 0.59
C ALA A 41 0.65 8.11 1.26
N ALA A 42 -0.50 8.38 0.64
CA ALA A 42 -1.80 7.94 1.16
C ALA A 42 -1.92 6.42 1.21
N LEU A 43 -1.49 5.72 0.15
CA LEU A 43 -1.47 4.26 0.08
C LEU A 43 -0.60 3.64 1.18
N ILE A 44 0.61 4.16 1.39
CA ILE A 44 1.49 3.69 2.47
C ILE A 44 0.84 3.95 3.82
N THR A 45 0.21 5.12 4.01
CA THR A 45 -0.48 5.46 5.27
C THR A 45 -1.60 4.47 5.60
N VAL A 46 -2.46 4.11 4.64
CA VAL A 46 -3.54 3.15 4.92
C VAL A 46 -3.03 1.72 5.10
N LEU A 47 -1.99 1.31 4.37
CA LEU A 47 -1.39 -0.03 4.48
C LEU A 47 -0.62 -0.21 5.80
N TYR A 48 0.18 0.79 6.18
CA TYR A 48 1.08 0.72 7.33
C TYR A 48 0.47 1.32 8.60
N GLY A 49 -0.11 2.52 8.50
CA GLY A 49 -0.65 3.26 9.64
C GLY A 49 -1.99 2.73 10.12
N ALA A 50 -2.93 2.50 9.20
CA ALA A 50 -4.24 1.93 9.53
C ALA A 50 -4.29 0.39 9.45
N GLY A 51 -3.24 -0.25 8.90
CA GLY A 51 -3.09 -1.71 8.87
C GLY A 51 -3.96 -2.43 7.83
N LEU A 52 -4.41 -1.74 6.79
CA LEU A 52 -5.23 -2.35 5.74
C LEU A 52 -4.42 -3.37 4.92
N ARG A 53 -5.12 -4.39 4.43
CA ARG A 53 -4.59 -5.36 3.48
C ARG A 53 -4.66 -4.77 2.08
N ARG A 54 -3.73 -5.19 1.21
CA ARG A 54 -3.71 -4.79 -0.21
C ARG A 54 -5.06 -4.99 -0.91
N SER A 55 -5.79 -6.07 -0.57
CA SER A 55 -7.11 -6.36 -1.14
C SER A 55 -8.21 -5.41 -0.68
N GLU A 56 -8.07 -4.78 0.49
CA GLU A 56 -9.04 -3.81 1.01
C GLU A 56 -8.79 -2.45 0.36
N VAL A 57 -7.51 -2.04 0.29
CA VAL A 57 -7.10 -0.75 -0.27
C VAL A 57 -7.57 -0.53 -1.71
N VAL A 58 -7.53 -1.58 -2.55
CA VAL A 58 -7.97 -1.49 -3.96
C VAL A 58 -9.48 -1.25 -4.12
N THR A 59 -10.26 -1.38 -3.05
CA THR A 59 -11.72 -1.21 -3.08
C THR A 59 -12.21 0.09 -2.42
N ILE A 60 -11.30 0.87 -1.82
CA ILE A 60 -11.64 2.14 -1.17
C ILE A 60 -12.22 3.12 -2.18
N ASN A 61 -13.30 3.80 -1.78
CA ASN A 61 -13.88 4.93 -2.49
C ASN A 61 -13.80 6.19 -1.62
N LEU A 62 -13.90 7.38 -2.23
CA LEU A 62 -13.99 8.64 -1.50
C LEU A 62 -15.18 8.68 -0.54
N SER A 63 -16.28 7.99 -0.88
CA SER A 63 -17.45 7.85 0.01
C SER A 63 -17.16 7.09 1.31
N ASP A 64 -16.06 6.34 1.37
CA ASP A 64 -15.67 5.59 2.57
C ASP A 64 -14.90 6.48 3.57
N TRP A 65 -14.47 7.68 3.16
CA TRP A 65 -13.72 8.63 4.00
C TRP A 65 -14.66 9.64 4.66
N ASN A 66 -14.72 9.61 5.99
CA ASN A 66 -15.40 10.60 6.80
C ASN A 66 -14.37 11.57 7.39
N ILE A 67 -14.32 12.77 6.83
CA ILE A 67 -13.37 13.82 7.23
C ILE A 67 -13.73 14.48 8.57
N VAL A 68 -14.98 14.38 9.03
CA VAL A 68 -15.41 14.99 10.29
C VAL A 68 -14.91 14.16 11.46
N ASP A 69 -14.98 12.83 11.31
CA ASP A 69 -14.60 11.87 12.35
C ASP A 69 -13.17 11.33 12.16
N ASP A 70 -12.43 11.78 11.13
CA ASP A 70 -11.13 11.24 10.71
C ASP A 70 -11.14 9.71 10.57
N CYS A 71 -12.24 9.17 10.02
CA CYS A 71 -12.50 7.73 9.94
C CYS A 71 -12.56 7.24 8.48
N LEU A 72 -11.95 6.06 8.24
CA LEU A 72 -12.05 5.35 6.96
C LEU A 72 -12.85 4.06 7.15
N THR A 73 -13.97 3.92 6.45
CA THR A 73 -14.79 2.72 6.47
C THR A 73 -14.18 1.64 5.58
N VAL A 74 -13.84 0.48 6.15
CA VAL A 74 -13.23 -0.63 5.40
C VAL A 74 -14.25 -1.75 5.19
N ARG A 75 -14.43 -2.16 3.94
CA ARG A 75 -15.31 -3.26 3.57
C ARG A 75 -14.50 -4.54 3.43
N SER A 76 -14.65 -5.47 4.36
CA SER A 76 -14.03 -6.79 4.28
C SER A 76 -14.66 -7.61 3.15
N LEU A 77 -13.84 -8.35 2.41
CA LEU A 77 -14.32 -9.31 1.40
C LEU A 77 -15.03 -10.52 2.03
N PHE A 78 -14.89 -10.76 3.34
CA PHE A 78 -15.53 -11.91 4.00
C PHE A 78 -17.07 -11.81 4.02
N GLU A 79 -17.63 -10.60 4.00
CA GLU A 79 -19.09 -10.41 3.91
C GLU A 79 -19.63 -10.75 2.51
N ARG A 80 -18.82 -10.66 1.45
CA ARG A 80 -19.28 -10.87 0.05
C ARG A 80 -19.31 -12.34 -0.41
N TYR A 81 -18.87 -13.27 0.43
CA TYR A 81 -18.90 -14.72 0.16
C TYR A 81 -19.97 -15.46 0.99
N ARG A 82 -20.90 -14.73 1.61
CA ARG A 82 -22.01 -15.31 2.39
C ARG A 82 -23.35 -15.32 1.62
N ASP A 83 -23.35 -14.92 0.35
CA ASP A 83 -24.50 -14.96 -0.56
C ASP A 83 -24.32 -16.04 -1.64
#